data_AF-A0A7I8EQH5-F1
#
_entry.id   AF-A0A7I8EQH5-F1
#
_cell.length_a   1.000
_cell.length_b   1.000
_cell.length_c   1.000
_cell.angle_alpha   90.00
_cell.angle_beta   90.00
_cell.angle_gamma   90.00
#
_symmetry.space_group_name_H-M   'P 1'
#
loop_
_entity.id
_entity.type
_entity.pdbx_description
1 polymer ?
#
loop_
_entity_poly.entity_id
_entity_poly.type
_entity_poly.pdbx_seq_one_letter_code
_entity_poly.pdbx_strand_id
1 'polypeptide(L)'
;MARPLHASSKLVLQTFEPLSATCLACGNAAHIAYHTQRTVTTLTGRHHLHLAVRRCNSPECPRYHRPYRPEAEGTWALPHGEYGLDVIALIGVLRYQRHQSLTEIHHHLHERGLSIGERTVLNLLARYEELVTIHMTDRERLQSLVQKQGSLILALDRLRPDIGKEVQETLAVPIRGVI
;
A
#
# COMPACT_ATOMS: atom_id res chain seq x y z
N MET A 1 -8.77 32.27 -11.21
CA MET A 1 -8.29 30.87 -11.21
C MET A 1 -7.17 30.76 -10.19
N ALA A 2 -7.43 30.08 -9.07
CA ALA A 2 -6.47 29.98 -7.97
C ALA A 2 -5.32 29.04 -8.36
N ARG A 3 -4.10 29.54 -8.22
CA ARG A 3 -2.85 28.79 -8.42
C ARG A 3 -2.76 27.73 -7.31
N PRO A 4 -2.61 26.43 -7.62
CA PRO A 4 -2.51 25.41 -6.59
C PRO A 4 -1.33 25.71 -5.68
N LEU A 5 -1.56 25.63 -4.36
CA LEU A 5 -0.51 25.67 -3.36
C LEU A 5 0.37 24.43 -3.58
N HIS A 6 1.54 24.63 -4.19
CA HIS A 6 2.52 23.57 -4.40
C HIS A 6 2.80 22.87 -3.07
N ALA A 7 2.57 21.55 -3.01
CA ALA A 7 3.24 20.72 -2.03
C ALA A 7 4.74 21.01 -2.15
N SER A 8 5.36 21.36 -1.03
CA SER A 8 6.74 21.86 -0.95
C SER A 8 7.67 21.10 -1.91
N SER A 9 8.36 21.84 -2.79
CA SER A 9 9.34 21.30 -3.74
C SER A 9 10.59 20.73 -3.08
N LYS A 10 10.66 20.76 -1.75
CA LYS A 10 11.80 20.29 -0.98
C LYS A 10 11.86 18.76 -1.00
N LEU A 11 12.87 18.25 -1.70
CA LEU A 11 13.23 16.84 -1.65
C LEU A 11 13.94 16.57 -0.31
N VAL A 12 13.37 15.70 0.51
CA VAL A 12 13.97 15.30 1.80
C VAL A 12 14.75 14.00 1.62
N LEU A 13 16.03 13.99 1.99
CA LEU A 13 16.85 12.78 1.95
C LEU A 13 16.55 11.89 3.17
N GLN A 14 16.34 10.60 2.91
CA GLN A 14 16.18 9.56 3.92
C GLN A 14 17.17 8.44 3.61
N THR A 15 17.96 8.02 4.60
CA THR A 15 18.92 6.92 4.44
C THR A 15 18.47 5.73 5.25
N PHE A 16 18.40 4.56 4.63
CA PHE A 16 18.02 3.32 5.29
C PHE A 16 19.07 2.24 5.10
N GLU A 17 19.32 1.52 6.19
CA GLU A 17 20.10 0.31 6.20
C GLU A 17 19.25 -0.85 6.71
N PRO A 18 19.56 -2.10 6.31
CA PRO A 18 18.89 -3.27 6.87
C PRO A 18 19.07 -3.31 8.38
N LEU A 19 18.04 -3.73 9.11
CA LEU A 19 18.08 -3.82 10.57
C LEU A 19 19.15 -4.81 11.06
N SER A 20 19.38 -5.87 10.27
CA SER A 20 20.42 -6.86 10.57
C SER A 20 21.69 -6.64 9.73
N ALA A 21 22.84 -6.68 10.39
CA ALA A 21 24.16 -6.78 9.76
C ALA A 21 24.58 -8.24 9.48
N THR A 22 23.76 -9.21 9.88
CA THR A 22 23.99 -10.64 9.65
C THR A 22 22.87 -11.26 8.80
N CYS A 23 23.17 -12.37 8.14
CA CYS A 23 22.22 -13.13 7.37
C CYS A 23 21.20 -13.82 8.28
N LEU A 24 19.91 -13.54 8.09
CA LEU A 24 18.83 -14.19 8.85
C LEU A 24 18.70 -15.71 8.60
N ALA A 25 19.37 -16.25 7.58
CA ALA A 25 19.34 -17.69 7.28
C ALA A 25 20.51 -18.48 7.89
N CYS A 26 21.73 -17.92 7.88
CA CYS A 26 22.93 -18.64 8.35
C CYS A 26 23.70 -17.95 9.48
N GLY A 27 23.29 -16.75 9.91
CA GLY A 27 23.96 -15.99 10.98
C GLY A 27 25.28 -15.31 10.59
N ASN A 28 25.87 -15.64 9.43
CA ASN A 28 27.13 -15.04 8.98
C ASN A 28 26.97 -13.55 8.64
N ALA A 29 28.08 -12.82 8.65
CA ALA A 29 28.12 -11.40 8.30
C ALA A 29 27.54 -11.17 6.89
N ALA A 30 26.65 -10.19 6.79
CA ALA A 30 26.09 -9.72 5.52
C ALA A 30 26.68 -8.35 5.22
N HIS A 31 27.51 -8.26 4.19
CA HIS A 31 28.19 -7.02 3.84
C HIS A 31 27.29 -6.14 2.97
N ILE A 32 27.46 -4.81 3.08
CA ILE A 32 26.85 -3.87 2.13
C ILE A 32 27.46 -4.14 0.76
N ALA A 33 26.63 -4.60 -0.17
CA ALA A 33 27.06 -4.94 -1.52
C ALA A 33 26.99 -3.72 -2.44
N TYR A 34 25.95 -2.91 -2.30
CA TYR A 34 25.76 -1.68 -3.08
C TYR A 34 24.71 -0.78 -2.43
N HIS A 35 24.66 0.47 -2.90
CA HIS A 35 23.59 1.40 -2.58
C HIS A 35 22.64 1.54 -3.76
N THR A 36 21.35 1.72 -3.48
CA THR A 36 20.34 2.04 -4.49
C THR A 36 19.51 3.22 -4.01
N GLN A 37 18.89 3.93 -4.95
CA GLN A 37 18.14 5.14 -4.67
C GLN A 37 16.81 5.14 -5.41
N ARG A 38 15.80 5.75 -4.79
CA ARG A 38 14.50 6.00 -5.44
C ARG A 38 13.84 7.20 -4.82
N THR A 39 12.97 7.86 -5.58
CA THR A 39 12.14 8.96 -5.06
C THR A 39 10.73 8.45 -4.79
N VAL A 40 10.17 8.82 -3.64
CA VAL A 40 8.79 8.49 -3.25
C VAL A 40 8.05 9.78 -2.94
N THR A 41 6.86 9.93 -3.51
CA THR A 41 5.96 11.06 -3.24
C THR A 41 4.93 10.64 -2.21
N THR A 42 4.90 11.34 -1.09
CA THR A 42 3.95 11.15 0.03
C THR A 42 3.04 12.37 0.15
N LEU A 43 2.01 12.30 1.00
CA LEU A 43 1.16 13.45 1.35
C LEU A 43 1.97 14.58 2.02
N THR A 44 3.11 14.26 2.62
CA THR A 44 3.99 15.24 3.29
C THR A 44 5.03 15.87 2.35
N GLY A 45 5.16 15.36 1.13
CA GLY A 45 6.15 15.82 0.15
C GLY A 45 6.95 14.70 -0.48
N ARG A 46 8.00 15.07 -1.20
CA ARG A 46 8.88 14.16 -1.94
C ARG A 46 10.08 13.76 -1.10
N HIS A 47 10.36 12.46 -1.04
CA HIS A 47 11.46 11.89 -0.29
C HIS A 47 12.40 11.14 -1.22
N HIS A 48 13.69 11.44 -1.13
CA HIS A 48 14.75 10.70 -1.80
C HIS A 48 15.28 9.64 -0.86
N LEU A 49 15.02 8.38 -1.17
CA LEU A 49 15.42 7.25 -0.33
C LEU A 49 16.76 6.72 -0.82
N HIS A 50 17.75 6.74 0.05
CA HIS A 50 19.06 6.12 -0.15
C HIS A 50 19.13 4.82 0.66
N LEU A 51 19.33 3.70 -0.04
CA LEU A 51 19.14 2.36 0.51
C LEU A 51 20.44 1.58 0.44
N ALA A 52 20.98 1.18 1.58
CA ALA A 52 22.07 0.21 1.63
C ALA A 52 21.51 -1.19 1.41
N VAL A 53 22.03 -1.92 0.43
CA VAL A 53 21.62 -3.31 0.16
C VAL A 53 22.74 -4.24 0.59
N ARG A 54 22.40 -5.17 1.49
CA ARG A 54 23.35 -6.20 1.97
C ARG A 54 23.19 -7.51 1.21
N ARG A 55 24.25 -8.33 1.19
CA ARG A 55 24.21 -9.72 0.68
C ARG A 55 24.98 -10.64 1.61
N CYS A 56 24.56 -11.90 1.65
CA CYS A 56 25.35 -12.96 2.29
C CYS A 56 26.39 -13.49 1.30
N ASN A 57 27.64 -13.62 1.76
CA ASN A 57 28.77 -14.11 0.98
C ASN A 57 29.13 -15.57 1.28
N SER A 58 28.31 -16.28 2.06
CA SER A 58 28.54 -17.70 2.38
C SER A 58 27.96 -18.60 1.29
N PRO A 59 28.78 -19.36 0.54
CA PRO A 59 28.30 -20.17 -0.60
C PRO A 59 27.27 -21.23 -0.23
N GLU A 60 27.41 -21.81 0.97
CA GLU A 60 26.50 -22.83 1.51
C GLU A 60 25.13 -22.27 1.95
N CYS A 61 24.96 -20.94 1.96
CA CYS A 61 23.73 -20.31 2.43
C CYS A 61 22.66 -20.31 1.32
N PRO A 62 21.40 -20.69 1.62
CA PRO A 62 20.31 -20.58 0.63
C PRO A 62 20.04 -19.14 0.16
N ARG A 63 20.57 -18.15 0.90
CA ARG A 63 20.50 -16.73 0.57
C ARG A 63 21.82 -16.15 0.04
N TYR A 64 22.76 -16.99 -0.42
CA TYR A 64 23.99 -16.57 -1.08
C TYR A 64 23.69 -15.58 -2.22
N HIS A 65 24.34 -14.42 -2.20
CA HIS A 65 24.14 -13.30 -3.15
C HIS A 65 22.71 -12.74 -3.29
N ARG A 66 21.76 -13.16 -2.45
CA ARG A 66 20.41 -12.59 -2.45
C ARG A 66 20.41 -11.23 -1.76
N PRO A 67 19.85 -10.17 -2.38
CA PRO A 67 19.84 -8.82 -1.82
C PRO A 67 18.91 -8.72 -0.60
N TYR A 68 19.37 -8.08 0.46
CA TYR A 68 18.59 -7.69 1.64
C TYR A 68 18.40 -6.18 1.58
N ARG A 69 17.18 -5.76 1.22
CA ARG A 69 16.79 -4.34 1.21
C ARG A 69 16.38 -3.92 2.62
N PRO A 70 16.57 -2.65 2.99
CA PRO A 70 16.13 -2.15 4.28
C PRO A 70 14.63 -2.37 4.49
N GLU A 71 14.25 -2.95 5.62
CA GLU A 71 12.86 -3.24 5.99
C GLU A 71 12.05 -1.94 6.08
N ALA A 72 12.71 -0.86 6.53
CA ALA A 72 12.14 0.48 6.57
C ALA A 72 11.66 0.97 5.19
N GLU A 73 12.25 0.53 4.06
CA GLU A 73 11.77 0.93 2.72
C GLU A 73 10.28 0.56 2.53
N GLY A 74 9.87 -0.59 3.06
CA GLY A 74 8.51 -1.12 2.90
C GLY A 74 7.43 -0.28 3.59
N THR A 75 7.79 0.53 4.60
CA THR A 75 6.83 1.43 5.26
C THR A 75 6.57 2.70 4.45
N TRP A 76 7.44 3.01 3.48
CA TRP A 76 7.29 4.22 2.66
C TRP A 76 6.41 3.95 1.45
N ALA A 77 6.74 2.93 0.65
CA ALA A 77 6.05 2.67 -0.61
C ALA A 77 6.18 1.21 -1.03
N LEU A 78 5.21 0.77 -1.85
CA LEU A 78 5.26 -0.57 -2.45
C LEU A 78 6.50 -0.73 -3.36
N PRO A 79 6.94 -1.98 -3.61
CA PRO A 79 7.99 -2.25 -4.57
C PRO A 79 7.70 -1.59 -5.92
N HIS A 80 8.70 -0.91 -6.49
CA HIS A 80 8.63 -0.20 -7.77
C HIS A 80 7.61 0.96 -7.85
N GLY A 81 6.90 1.29 -6.76
CA GLY A 81 5.93 2.38 -6.71
C GLY A 81 6.55 3.76 -6.50
N GLU A 82 6.01 4.79 -7.14
CA GLU A 82 6.48 6.18 -6.98
C GLU A 82 5.75 6.94 -5.86
N TYR A 83 4.65 6.37 -5.36
CA TYR A 83 3.78 6.98 -4.37
C TYR A 83 3.79 6.21 -3.06
N GLY A 84 3.68 6.96 -1.97
CA GLY A 84 3.69 6.41 -0.63
C GLY A 84 2.43 5.62 -0.29
N LEU A 85 2.54 4.77 0.74
CA LEU A 85 1.40 4.03 1.27
C LEU A 85 0.28 4.95 1.77
N ASP A 86 0.64 6.15 2.24
CA ASP A 86 -0.29 7.19 2.67
C ASP A 86 -1.15 7.74 1.53
N VAL A 87 -0.57 7.93 0.33
CA VAL A 87 -1.31 8.32 -0.88
C VAL A 87 -2.24 7.20 -1.32
N ILE A 88 -1.77 5.95 -1.33
CA ILE A 88 -2.58 4.77 -1.67
C ILE A 88 -3.76 4.62 -0.71
N ALA A 89 -3.51 4.75 0.59
CA ALA A 89 -4.55 4.70 1.62
C ALA A 89 -5.58 5.82 1.46
N LEU A 90 -5.14 7.05 1.16
CA LEU A 90 -6.04 8.17 0.90
C LEU A 90 -6.95 7.87 -0.30
N ILE A 91 -6.40 7.38 -1.42
CA ILE A 91 -7.19 7.02 -2.60
C ILE A 91 -8.27 5.99 -2.24
N GLY A 92 -7.90 4.96 -1.48
CA GLY A 92 -8.86 3.96 -0.98
C GLY A 92 -9.98 4.58 -0.12
N VAL A 93 -9.64 5.47 0.82
CA VAL A 93 -10.62 6.19 1.64
C VAL A 93 -11.58 7.01 0.78
N LEU A 94 -11.04 7.80 -0.16
CA LEU A 94 -11.86 8.63 -1.04
C LEU A 94 -12.79 7.78 -1.92
N ARG A 95 -12.31 6.64 -2.42
CA ARG A 95 -13.10 5.74 -3.26
C ARG A 95 -14.18 5.00 -2.48
N TYR A 96 -13.83 4.30 -1.41
CA TYR A 96 -14.73 3.33 -0.76
C TYR A 96 -15.51 3.91 0.43
N GLN A 97 -15.01 4.95 1.08
CA GLN A 97 -15.73 5.57 2.20
C GLN A 97 -16.47 6.85 1.80
N ARG A 98 -15.95 7.57 0.79
CA ARG A 98 -16.55 8.83 0.32
C ARG A 98 -17.19 8.72 -1.06
N HIS A 99 -17.18 7.54 -1.66
CA HIS A 99 -17.81 7.22 -2.95
C HIS A 99 -17.41 8.16 -4.10
N GLN A 100 -16.20 8.74 -4.04
CA GLN A 100 -15.72 9.63 -5.09
C GLN A 100 -15.40 8.86 -6.38
N SER A 101 -15.73 9.49 -7.51
CA SER A 101 -15.30 9.08 -8.85
C SER A 101 -13.79 9.28 -9.02
N LEU A 102 -13.20 8.64 -10.04
CA LEU A 102 -11.76 8.78 -10.32
C LEU A 102 -11.36 10.24 -10.60
N THR A 103 -12.21 10.99 -11.29
CA THR A 103 -11.97 12.42 -11.59
C THR A 103 -12.02 13.27 -10.32
N GLU A 104 -12.97 13.00 -9.41
CA GLU A 104 -13.03 13.70 -8.11
C GLU A 104 -11.82 13.37 -7.23
N ILE A 105 -11.39 12.10 -7.20
CA ILE A 105 -10.17 11.69 -6.48
C ILE A 105 -8.94 12.40 -7.06
N HIS A 106 -8.80 12.40 -8.38
CA HIS A 106 -7.72 13.10 -9.07
C HIS A 106 -7.70 14.59 -8.73
N HIS A 107 -8.87 15.24 -8.77
CA HIS A 107 -9.00 16.65 -8.39
C HIS A 107 -8.60 16.88 -6.93
N HIS A 108 -9.08 16.06 -6.00
CA HIS A 108 -8.75 16.14 -4.57
C HIS A 108 -7.25 15.99 -4.30
N LEU A 109 -6.56 15.10 -5.01
CA LEU A 109 -5.10 14.95 -4.90
C LEU A 109 -4.37 16.18 -5.46
N HIS A 110 -4.86 16.73 -6.57
CA HIS A 110 -4.30 17.93 -7.17
C HIS A 110 -4.47 19.16 -6.27
N GLU A 111 -5.62 19.33 -5.61
CA GLU A 111 -5.86 20.39 -4.62
C GLU A 111 -4.90 20.30 -3.42
N ARG A 112 -4.46 19.09 -3.07
CA ARG A 112 -3.42 18.85 -2.07
C ARG A 112 -1.99 19.05 -2.58
N GLY A 113 -1.84 19.48 -3.83
CA GLY A 113 -0.54 19.76 -4.45
C GLY A 113 0.18 18.53 -5.00
N LEU A 114 -0.51 17.38 -5.13
CA LEU A 114 0.03 16.19 -5.79
C LEU A 114 -0.24 16.25 -7.29
N SER A 115 0.82 16.45 -8.08
CA SER A 115 0.75 16.37 -9.54
C SER A 115 0.73 14.90 -9.99
N ILE A 116 -0.44 14.29 -9.96
CA ILE A 116 -0.68 12.90 -10.34
C ILE A 116 -1.61 12.86 -11.55
N GLY A 117 -1.37 11.97 -12.53
CA GLY A 117 -2.31 11.79 -13.64
C GLY A 117 -3.42 10.80 -13.30
N GLU A 118 -4.60 10.93 -13.92
CA GLU A 118 -5.76 10.04 -13.69
C GLU A 118 -5.44 8.55 -13.87
N ARG A 119 -4.64 8.18 -14.88
CA ARG A 119 -4.18 6.80 -15.07
C ARG A 119 -3.38 6.29 -13.86
N THR A 120 -2.61 7.16 -13.22
CA THR A 120 -1.85 6.82 -12.03
C THR A 120 -2.77 6.65 -10.83
N VAL A 121 -3.80 7.49 -10.69
CA VAL A 121 -4.84 7.32 -9.67
C VAL A 121 -5.51 5.95 -9.81
N LEU A 122 -5.90 5.56 -11.02
CA LEU A 122 -6.47 4.24 -11.30
C LEU A 122 -5.50 3.11 -10.90
N ASN A 123 -4.23 3.21 -11.28
CA ASN A 123 -3.23 2.21 -10.90
C ASN A 123 -3.06 2.11 -9.38
N LEU A 124 -3.01 3.24 -8.67
CA LEU A 124 -2.89 3.25 -7.20
C LEU A 124 -4.14 2.71 -6.52
N LEU A 125 -5.32 2.91 -7.09
CA LEU A 125 -6.55 2.29 -6.62
C LEU A 125 -6.49 0.76 -6.75
N ALA A 126 -6.03 0.23 -7.89
CA ALA A 126 -5.82 -1.20 -8.05
C ALA A 126 -4.81 -1.76 -7.03
N ARG A 127 -3.72 -1.02 -6.74
CA ARG A 127 -2.78 -1.39 -5.67
C ARG A 127 -3.43 -1.40 -4.29
N TYR A 128 -4.33 -0.48 -4.00
CA TYR A 128 -5.10 -0.49 -2.76
C TYR A 128 -6.00 -1.74 -2.69
N GLU A 129 -6.73 -2.06 -3.75
CA GLU A 129 -7.60 -3.25 -3.82
C GLU A 129 -6.80 -4.54 -3.60
N GLU A 130 -5.62 -4.68 -4.20
CA GLU A 130 -4.73 -5.81 -3.97
C GLU A 130 -4.35 -5.94 -2.48
N LEU A 131 -3.94 -4.84 -1.85
CA LEU A 131 -3.54 -4.83 -0.44
C LEU A 131 -4.70 -5.23 0.49
N VAL A 132 -5.89 -4.66 0.24
CA VAL A 132 -7.09 -5.00 1.02
C VAL A 132 -7.52 -6.44 0.78
N THR A 133 -7.44 -6.93 -0.47
CA THR A 133 -7.80 -8.31 -0.80
C THR A 133 -6.91 -9.31 -0.08
N ILE A 134 -5.58 -9.10 -0.05
CA ILE A 134 -4.66 -9.95 0.70
C ILE A 134 -5.02 -9.93 2.19
N HIS A 135 -5.28 -8.75 2.75
CA HIS A 135 -5.62 -8.58 4.17
C HIS A 135 -6.97 -9.21 4.54
N MET A 136 -7.95 -9.16 3.63
CA MET A 136 -9.26 -9.78 3.82
C MET A 136 -9.20 -11.29 3.58
N THR A 137 -8.32 -11.78 2.72
CA THR A 137 -8.14 -13.22 2.45
C THR A 137 -7.27 -13.90 3.51
N ASP A 138 -6.76 -13.16 4.50
CA ASP A 138 -6.10 -13.71 5.68
C ASP A 138 -7.11 -14.54 6.50
N ARG A 139 -7.13 -15.83 6.16
CA ARG A 139 -8.11 -16.80 6.65
C ARG A 139 -8.02 -16.98 8.16
N GLU A 140 -6.84 -16.88 8.75
CA GLU A 140 -6.65 -17.02 10.20
C GLU A 140 -7.24 -15.82 10.94
N ARG A 141 -7.02 -14.60 10.41
CA ARG A 141 -7.65 -13.40 10.95
C ARG A 141 -9.18 -13.46 10.84
N LEU A 142 -9.72 -13.82 9.67
CA LEU A 142 -11.16 -13.99 9.48
C LEU A 142 -11.73 -15.06 10.42
N GLN A 143 -11.07 -16.21 10.55
CA GLN A 143 -11.47 -17.27 11.48
C GLN A 143 -11.49 -16.79 12.92
N SER A 144 -10.46 -16.06 13.36
CA SER A 144 -10.41 -15.54 14.73
C SER A 144 -11.53 -14.53 15.03
N LEU A 145 -11.93 -13.71 14.05
CA LEU A 145 -13.04 -12.76 14.18
C LEU A 145 -14.39 -13.48 14.21
N VAL A 146 -14.59 -14.47 13.33
CA VAL A 146 -15.81 -15.30 13.30
C VAL A 146 -15.94 -16.14 14.57
N GLN A 147 -14.85 -16.72 15.07
CA GLN A 147 -14.86 -17.48 16.33
C GLN A 147 -15.19 -16.60 17.54
N LYS A 148 -14.73 -15.33 17.55
CA LYS A 148 -15.08 -14.38 18.62
C LYS A 148 -16.52 -13.88 18.56
N GLN A 149 -17.10 -13.74 17.36
CA GLN A 149 -18.44 -13.18 17.15
C GLN A 149 -19.53 -14.24 16.99
N GLY A 150 -19.18 -15.52 16.84
CA GLY A 150 -20.10 -16.67 16.75
C GLY A 150 -20.90 -16.76 15.45
N SER A 151 -20.90 -15.73 14.62
CA SER A 151 -21.57 -15.70 13.31
C SER A 151 -21.00 -14.58 12.42
N LEU A 152 -21.09 -14.74 11.10
CA LEU A 152 -20.77 -13.70 10.13
C LEU A 152 -22.05 -13.39 9.33
N ILE A 153 -22.46 -12.12 9.32
CA ILE A 153 -23.48 -11.64 8.39
C ILE A 153 -22.75 -11.10 7.17
N LEU A 154 -22.81 -11.83 6.06
CA LEU A 154 -22.30 -11.34 4.78
C LEU A 154 -23.42 -10.58 4.08
N ALA A 155 -23.33 -9.25 4.10
CA ALA A 155 -24.18 -8.41 3.27
C ALA A 155 -23.52 -8.28 1.88
N LEU A 156 -24.12 -8.90 0.88
CA LEU A 156 -23.71 -8.75 -0.52
C LEU A 156 -24.54 -7.63 -1.13
N ASP A 157 -23.95 -6.46 -1.31
CA ASP A 157 -24.61 -5.36 -2.00
C ASP A 157 -24.51 -5.58 -3.52
N ARG A 158 -25.66 -5.79 -4.18
CA ARG A 158 -25.72 -5.76 -5.64
C ARG A 158 -25.87 -4.32 -6.08
N LEU A 159 -24.76 -3.61 -6.27
CA LEU A 159 -24.75 -2.37 -7.04
C LEU A 159 -25.05 -2.71 -8.51
N ARG A 160 -26.30 -2.50 -8.95
CA ARG A 160 -26.59 -2.32 -10.38
C ARG A 160 -26.04 -0.96 -10.82
N PRO A 161 -25.21 -0.87 -11.86
CA PRO A 161 -24.98 0.42 -12.49
C PRO A 161 -26.23 0.76 -13.30
N ASP A 162 -26.95 1.81 -12.95
CA ASP A 162 -27.40 2.82 -13.92
C ASP A 162 -28.26 3.93 -13.29
N ILE A 163 -27.85 5.16 -13.61
CA ILE A 163 -28.66 6.36 -13.89
C ILE A 163 -30.07 6.39 -13.24
N GLY A 164 -30.17 7.13 -12.13
CA GLY A 164 -31.41 7.78 -11.71
C GLY A 164 -32.38 6.93 -10.89
N LYS A 165 -32.40 7.24 -9.59
CA LYS A 165 -33.37 6.86 -8.54
C LYS A 165 -33.10 5.54 -7.82
N GLU A 166 -32.77 5.70 -6.54
CA GLU A 166 -32.32 4.70 -5.58
C GLU A 166 -33.47 3.81 -5.08
N VAL A 167 -33.27 2.50 -5.14
CA VAL A 167 -33.88 1.54 -4.21
C VAL A 167 -32.76 0.59 -3.78
N GLN A 168 -32.34 0.68 -2.52
CA GLN A 168 -31.38 -0.25 -1.91
C GLN A 168 -32.12 -1.48 -1.39
N GLU A 169 -31.80 -2.66 -1.92
CA GLU A 169 -32.22 -3.93 -1.33
C GLU A 169 -30.99 -4.60 -0.70
N THR A 170 -30.89 -4.57 0.64
CA THR A 170 -29.86 -5.31 1.37
C THR A 170 -30.32 -6.75 1.61
N LEU A 171 -29.66 -7.71 0.98
CA LEU A 171 -29.83 -9.13 1.32
C LEU A 171 -28.80 -9.50 2.40
N ALA A 172 -29.25 -9.65 3.65
CA ALA A 172 -28.44 -10.14 4.74
C ALA A 172 -28.62 -11.66 4.86
N VAL A 173 -27.57 -12.43 4.54
CA VAL A 173 -27.59 -13.89 4.73
C VAL A 173 -26.81 -14.24 6.00
N PRO A 174 -27.45 -14.82 7.03
CA PRO A 174 -26.74 -15.30 8.20
C PRO A 174 -25.98 -16.58 7.85
N ILE A 175 -24.65 -16.54 7.91
CA ILE A 175 -23.81 -17.73 7.75
C ILE A 175 -23.49 -18.24 9.16
N ARG A 176 -24.12 -19.34 9.57
CA ARG A 176 -23.69 -20.10 10.74
C ARG A 176 -22.50 -20.96 10.34
N GLY A 177 -21.36 -20.75 10.99
CA GLY A 177 -20.12 -21.43 10.68
C GLY A 177 -20.24 -22.94 10.86
N VAL A 178 -20.07 -23.68 9.77
CA VAL A 178 -19.49 -25.03 9.79
C VAL A 178 -18.28 -24.96 8.85
N ILE A 179 -17.10 -24.74 9.42
CA ILE A 179 -15.79 -24.95 8.78
C ILE A 179 -14.88 -25.57 9.83
#